data_AF-A0A833QC47-F1
#
_entry.id   AF-A0A833QC47-F1
#
_cell.length_a   1.000
_cell.length_b   1.000
_cell.length_c   1.000
_cell.angle_alpha   90.00
_cell.angle_beta   90.00
_cell.angle_gamma   90.00
#
_symmetry.space_group_name_H-M   'P 1'
#
loop_
_entity.id
_entity.type
_entity.pdbx_description
1 polymer ?
#
loop_
_entity_poly.entity_id
_entity_poly.type
_entity_poly.pdbx_seq_one_letter_code
_entity_poly.pdbx_strand_id
1 'polypeptide(L)'
;MCSLLLLSLIFLLVLNTTPCSARHIININSSTTLQFSSLVWDPTAQHFVAGSAMGPTVYAISDEGTVKCLLSEPSFNSSGVSVTALAVDQIRLRLIVAFSNPSSVTAYDLKSYRRIYAGLGGIVYLSHGYILVLQKTTGKILKVDTKDGTVKEVLPRDSSMPLAPSGHAIVLQTEKSIAVATNQNLLIIESDDNSWARGAAIKDKMMMEEGEMVVAVAIREGENVYVLLNSQKRYMIKEAVWEESIPGYVYVLGGSCIGILLLYLLWETLNDKNPANTPYGHVYYSEKVIASLNKQR
;
A
#
# COMPACT_ATOMS: atom_id res chain seq x y z
N MET A 1 85.22 7.47 20.41
CA MET A 1 84.64 7.93 19.11
C MET A 1 83.42 7.11 18.68
N CYS A 2 83.42 5.77 18.78
CA CYS A 2 82.28 4.93 18.37
C CYS A 2 80.96 5.21 19.14
N SER A 3 81.02 5.47 20.45
CA SER A 3 79.81 5.69 21.27
C SER A 3 79.05 6.99 20.97
N LEU A 4 79.75 8.04 20.53
CA LEU A 4 79.13 9.32 20.18
C LEU A 4 78.46 9.29 18.80
N LEU A 5 79.01 8.49 17.87
CA LEU A 5 78.40 8.22 16.57
C LEU A 5 77.10 7.41 16.69
N LEU A 6 77.08 6.42 17.58
CA LEU A 6 75.88 5.62 17.83
C LEU A 6 74.75 6.46 18.46
N LEU A 7 75.08 7.31 19.43
CA LEU A 7 74.11 8.21 20.06
C LEU A 7 73.55 9.24 19.06
N SER A 8 74.41 9.78 18.19
CA SER A 8 74.03 10.69 17.10
C SER A 8 73.08 10.02 16.10
N LEU A 9 73.36 8.76 15.72
CA LEU A 9 72.52 8.00 14.80
C LEU A 9 71.14 7.69 15.41
N ILE A 10 71.10 7.30 16.68
CA ILE A 10 69.85 7.06 17.41
C ILE A 10 69.05 8.36 17.56
N PHE A 11 69.72 9.48 17.86
CA PHE A 11 69.08 10.79 17.94
C PHE A 11 68.49 11.24 16.58
N LEU A 12 69.18 10.99 15.47
CA LEU A 12 68.66 11.23 14.11
C LEU A 12 67.50 10.29 13.74
N LEU A 13 67.47 9.05 14.24
CA LEU A 13 66.35 8.13 14.07
C LEU A 13 65.10 8.56 14.86
N VAL A 14 65.28 9.12 16.06
CA VAL A 14 64.18 9.59 16.91
C VAL A 14 63.62 10.95 16.44
N LEU A 15 64.43 11.79 15.80
CA LEU A 15 63.98 13.08 15.24
C LEU A 15 63.17 12.97 13.94
N ASN A 16 63.17 11.81 13.28
CA ASN A 16 62.46 11.59 12.01
C ASN A 16 61.08 10.96 12.15
N THR A 17 60.63 10.60 13.35
CA THR A 17 59.26 10.11 13.56
C THR A 17 58.31 11.26 13.82
N THR A 18 58.10 12.11 12.80
CA THR A 18 56.84 12.86 12.77
C THR A 18 55.77 11.86 12.35
N PRO A 19 54.71 11.60 13.16
CA PRO A 19 53.54 10.91 12.65
C PRO A 19 52.85 11.88 11.70
N CYS A 20 53.38 12.00 10.48
CA CYS A 20 52.70 12.63 9.38
C CYS A 20 51.63 11.62 8.93
N SER A 21 50.53 11.53 9.68
CA SER A 21 49.29 11.03 9.09
C SER A 21 48.87 12.10 8.10
N ALA A 22 49.38 12.00 6.87
CA ALA A 22 48.94 12.86 5.78
C ALA A 22 47.41 12.89 5.79
N ARG A 23 46.82 14.09 5.74
CA ARG A 23 45.37 14.25 5.72
C ARG A 23 44.82 13.43 4.55
N HIS A 24 44.03 12.40 4.82
CA HIS A 24 43.42 11.57 3.78
C HIS A 24 42.31 12.39 3.11
N ILE A 25 42.58 12.88 1.91
CA ILE A 25 41.62 13.65 1.10
C ILE A 25 41.30 12.81 -0.13
N ILE A 26 40.05 12.41 -0.25
CA ILE A 26 39.52 11.70 -1.41
C ILE A 26 38.91 12.74 -2.35
N ASN A 27 39.46 12.87 -3.55
CA ASN A 27 38.95 13.81 -4.55
C ASN A 27 37.90 13.12 -5.43
N ILE A 28 36.70 13.68 -5.49
CA ILE A 28 35.61 13.20 -6.33
C ILE A 28 35.31 14.29 -7.36
N ASN A 29 35.30 13.92 -8.64
CA ASN A 29 34.93 14.86 -9.69
C ASN A 29 33.44 15.19 -9.58
N SER A 30 33.14 16.43 -9.20
CA SER A 30 31.77 16.93 -9.18
C SER A 30 31.23 17.01 -10.61
N SER A 31 30.10 16.37 -10.89
CA SER A 31 29.32 16.57 -12.12
C SER A 31 27.95 17.15 -11.78
N THR A 32 27.26 17.72 -12.76
CA THR A 32 25.88 18.22 -12.57
C THR A 32 24.89 17.13 -12.17
N THR A 33 25.21 15.86 -12.46
CA THR A 33 24.39 14.68 -12.16
C THR A 33 24.71 14.04 -10.81
N LEU A 34 25.79 14.46 -10.15
CA LEU A 34 26.36 13.76 -9.00
C LEU A 34 26.50 14.74 -7.82
N GLN A 35 25.38 14.91 -7.13
CA GLN A 35 25.28 15.72 -5.92
C GLN A 35 24.98 14.82 -4.73
N PHE A 36 25.75 14.96 -3.65
CA PHE A 36 25.57 14.19 -2.43
C PHE A 36 24.87 15.01 -1.36
N SER A 37 24.05 14.34 -0.56
CA SER A 37 23.32 14.92 0.57
C SER A 37 23.79 14.39 1.93
N SER A 38 24.33 13.17 1.95
CA SER A 38 24.66 12.42 3.16
C SER A 38 25.79 11.44 2.90
N LEU A 39 26.55 11.09 3.93
CA LEU A 39 27.72 10.22 3.88
C LEU A 39 27.80 9.36 5.14
N VAL A 40 28.14 8.08 5.00
CA VAL A 40 28.40 7.16 6.10
C VAL A 40 29.51 6.17 5.71
N TRP A 41 30.17 5.56 6.70
CA TRP A 41 31.18 4.52 6.48
C TRP A 41 30.57 3.13 6.66
N ASP A 42 30.78 2.23 5.70
CA ASP A 42 30.52 0.79 5.87
C ASP A 42 31.84 0.08 6.22
N PRO A 43 32.04 -0.36 7.48
CA PRO A 43 33.25 -1.07 7.86
C PRO A 43 33.31 -2.49 7.31
N THR A 44 32.19 -3.06 6.86
CA THR A 44 32.10 -4.45 6.41
C THR A 44 32.77 -4.61 5.05
N ALA A 45 32.51 -3.66 4.15
CA ALA A 45 33.05 -3.65 2.80
C ALA A 45 34.05 -2.50 2.57
N GLN A 46 34.48 -1.82 3.63
CA GLN A 46 35.53 -0.81 3.65
C GLN A 46 35.40 0.26 2.56
N HIS A 47 34.21 0.86 2.47
CA HIS A 47 33.97 1.97 1.55
C HIS A 47 33.03 2.99 2.18
N PHE A 48 33.06 4.21 1.64
CA PHE A 48 32.09 5.23 2.01
C PHE A 48 30.80 5.04 1.22
N VAL A 49 29.67 5.23 1.88
CA VAL A 49 28.34 5.14 1.29
C VAL A 49 27.74 6.55 1.29
N ALA A 50 27.33 7.04 0.12
CA ALA A 50 26.84 8.39 -0.06
C ALA A 50 25.44 8.42 -0.70
N GLY A 51 24.56 9.27 -0.16
CA GLY A 51 23.20 9.45 -0.65
C GLY A 51 23.13 10.54 -1.72
N SER A 52 22.33 10.30 -2.77
CA SER A 52 22.10 11.29 -3.83
C SER A 52 21.12 12.38 -3.39
N ALA A 53 21.45 13.64 -3.68
CA ALA A 53 20.53 14.77 -3.56
C ALA A 53 19.60 14.91 -4.78
N MET A 54 19.89 14.20 -5.88
CA MET A 54 19.23 14.36 -7.18
C MET A 54 18.41 13.12 -7.60
N GLY A 55 18.33 12.10 -6.75
CA GLY A 55 17.56 10.90 -7.03
C GLY A 55 17.54 9.91 -5.88
N PRO A 56 16.77 8.82 -6.01
CA PRO A 56 16.67 7.77 -5.00
C PRO A 56 17.83 6.76 -5.11
N THR A 57 19.05 7.26 -5.20
CA THR A 57 20.27 6.47 -5.47
C THR A 57 21.23 6.59 -4.30
N VAL A 58 21.85 5.47 -3.93
CA VAL A 58 22.97 5.44 -2.98
C VAL A 58 24.21 4.92 -3.71
N TYR A 59 25.33 5.59 -3.47
CA TYR A 59 26.61 5.32 -4.10
C TYR A 59 27.62 4.77 -3.09
N ALA A 60 28.52 3.90 -3.54
CA ALA A 60 29.78 3.59 -2.90
C ALA A 60 30.86 4.52 -3.44
N ILE A 61 31.72 4.99 -2.55
CA ILE A 61 32.90 5.79 -2.86
C ILE A 61 34.10 5.02 -2.29
N SER A 62 35.03 4.65 -3.17
CA SER A 62 36.28 4.01 -2.78
C SER A 62 37.32 5.01 -2.27
N ASP A 63 38.42 4.52 -1.70
CA ASP A 63 39.53 5.36 -1.25
C ASP A 63 40.20 6.13 -2.40
N GLU A 64 40.10 5.62 -3.64
CA GLU A 64 40.58 6.31 -4.83
C GLU A 64 39.60 7.39 -5.35
N GLY A 65 38.44 7.56 -4.72
CA GLY A 65 37.40 8.51 -5.14
C GLY A 65 36.53 8.01 -6.30
N THR A 66 36.57 6.71 -6.58
CA THR A 66 35.69 6.11 -7.60
C THR A 66 34.28 5.98 -7.05
N VAL A 67 33.31 6.56 -7.76
CA VAL A 67 31.89 6.50 -7.38
C VAL A 67 31.19 5.38 -8.15
N LYS A 68 30.58 4.44 -7.44
CA LYS A 68 29.80 3.34 -8.00
C LYS A 68 28.39 3.35 -7.45
N CYS A 69 27.37 3.16 -8.29
CA CYS A 69 26.00 2.98 -7.83
C CYS A 69 25.88 1.66 -7.05
N LEU A 70 25.44 1.72 -5.78
CA LEU A 70 25.15 0.53 -4.96
C LEU A 70 23.70 0.10 -5.11
N LEU A 71 22.79 1.05 -4.97
CA LEU A 71 21.36 0.83 -5.12
C LEU A 71 20.72 2.04 -5.78
N SER A 72 19.71 1.77 -6.59
CA SER A 72 18.80 2.76 -7.14
C SER A 72 17.39 2.22 -6.94
N GLU A 73 16.49 3.03 -6.40
CA GLU A 73 15.15 2.60 -6.06
C GLU A 73 14.13 2.93 -7.15
N PRO A 74 13.76 1.96 -8.02
CA PRO A 74 12.84 2.21 -9.13
C PRO A 74 11.41 2.43 -8.66
N SER A 75 11.11 2.07 -7.41
CA SER A 75 9.79 2.24 -6.81
C SER A 75 9.41 3.71 -6.59
N PHE A 76 10.39 4.62 -6.60
CA PHE A 76 10.15 6.06 -6.55
C PHE A 76 10.10 6.62 -7.97
N ASN A 77 8.89 6.73 -8.53
CA ASN A 77 8.65 7.27 -9.87
C ASN A 77 8.46 8.80 -9.91
N SER A 78 8.46 9.47 -8.75
CA SER A 78 8.29 10.91 -8.62
C SER A 78 9.59 11.67 -8.84
N SER A 79 9.52 12.82 -9.53
CA SER A 79 10.64 13.75 -9.59
C SER A 79 10.88 14.41 -8.22
N GLY A 80 12.14 14.73 -7.92
CA GLY A 80 12.52 15.41 -6.68
C GLY A 80 12.72 14.49 -5.46
N VAL A 81 12.90 13.18 -5.67
CA VAL A 81 13.31 12.29 -4.58
C VAL A 81 14.79 12.51 -4.29
N SER A 82 15.12 12.74 -3.02
CA SER A 82 16.49 12.77 -2.55
C SER A 82 16.66 11.82 -1.37
N VAL A 83 17.85 11.22 -1.26
CA VAL A 83 18.31 10.63 -0.02
C VAL A 83 18.61 11.80 0.92
N THR A 84 18.12 11.79 2.16
CA THR A 84 18.34 12.88 3.12
C THR A 84 19.29 12.47 4.24
N ALA A 85 19.27 11.20 4.61
CA ALA A 85 20.14 10.65 5.65
C ALA A 85 20.44 9.18 5.40
N LEU A 86 21.61 8.76 5.89
CA LEU A 86 22.10 7.39 5.86
C LEU A 86 22.58 6.99 7.25
N ALA A 87 22.35 5.74 7.65
CA ALA A 87 22.93 5.16 8.85
C ALA A 87 23.28 3.68 8.62
N VAL A 88 24.44 3.25 9.09
CA VAL A 88 24.87 1.85 9.04
C VAL A 88 24.70 1.24 10.43
N ASP A 89 23.88 0.21 10.53
CA ASP A 89 23.74 -0.63 11.72
C ASP A 89 24.56 -1.90 11.51
N GLN A 90 25.78 -1.88 12.04
CA GLN A 90 26.78 -2.92 11.86
C GLN A 90 26.40 -4.22 12.58
N ILE A 91 25.74 -4.12 13.73
CA ILE A 91 25.34 -5.28 14.54
C ILE A 91 24.30 -6.10 13.78
N ARG A 92 23.33 -5.42 13.16
CA ARG A 92 22.26 -6.06 12.39
C ARG A 92 22.54 -6.13 10.89
N LEU A 93 23.74 -5.73 10.45
CA LEU A 93 24.18 -5.70 9.06
C LEU A 93 23.14 -5.06 8.11
N ARG A 94 22.70 -3.86 8.43
CA ARG A 94 21.72 -3.12 7.62
C ARG A 94 22.09 -1.67 7.37
N LEU A 95 21.79 -1.20 6.17
CA LEU A 95 21.85 0.21 5.77
C LEU A 95 20.46 0.82 5.88
N ILE A 96 20.32 1.89 6.66
CA ILE A 96 19.07 2.65 6.82
C ILE A 96 19.18 3.90 5.96
N VAL A 97 18.18 4.13 5.12
CA VAL A 97 18.12 5.24 4.15
C VAL A 97 16.84 6.01 4.36
N ALA A 98 16.95 7.32 4.57
CA ALA A 98 15.82 8.23 4.59
C ALA A 98 15.68 8.93 3.23
N PHE A 99 14.46 8.97 2.71
CA PHE A 99 14.09 9.66 1.47
C PHE A 99 13.19 10.85 1.80
N SER A 100 13.28 11.93 1.01
CA SER A 100 12.49 13.16 1.20
C SER A 100 11.08 13.09 0.59
N ASN A 101 10.94 12.51 -0.61
CA ASN A 101 9.71 12.54 -1.39
C ASN A 101 9.41 11.19 -2.05
N PRO A 102 8.43 10.40 -1.56
CA PRO A 102 7.74 10.60 -0.29
C PRO A 102 8.70 10.43 0.89
N SER A 103 8.42 11.14 1.99
CA SER A 103 9.18 10.98 3.23
C SER A 103 9.08 9.54 3.71
N SER A 104 10.19 8.82 3.69
CA SER A 104 10.22 7.38 3.93
C SER A 104 11.55 6.98 4.54
N VAL A 105 11.51 6.05 5.51
CA VAL A 105 12.70 5.38 6.01
C VAL A 105 12.66 3.94 5.54
N THR A 106 13.74 3.51 4.90
CA THR A 106 13.89 2.19 4.29
C THR A 106 15.16 1.54 4.84
N ALA A 107 15.11 0.24 5.11
CA ALA A 107 16.29 -0.53 5.49
C ALA A 107 16.65 -1.54 4.39
N TYR A 108 17.95 -1.72 4.18
CA TYR A 108 18.55 -2.65 3.24
C TYR A 108 19.52 -3.56 3.97
N ASP A 109 19.64 -4.80 3.51
CA ASP A 109 20.71 -5.69 3.92
C ASP A 109 22.06 -5.13 3.43
N LEU A 110 23.03 -4.99 4.34
CA LEU A 110 24.28 -4.29 4.05
C LEU A 110 25.20 -5.06 3.08
N LYS A 111 25.01 -6.38 2.94
CA LYS A 111 25.83 -7.22 2.05
C LYS A 111 25.25 -7.31 0.65
N SER A 112 23.95 -7.54 0.55
CA SER A 112 23.25 -7.79 -0.70
C SER A 112 22.53 -6.57 -1.26
N TYR A 113 22.41 -5.49 -0.46
CA TYR A 113 21.62 -4.30 -0.74
C TYR A 113 20.15 -4.61 -1.07
N ARG A 114 19.66 -5.77 -0.64
CA ARG A 114 18.25 -6.13 -0.78
C ARG A 114 17.43 -5.38 0.27
N ARG A 115 16.31 -4.81 -0.17
CA ARG A 115 15.37 -4.11 0.70
C ARG A 115 14.80 -5.07 1.75
N ILE A 116 14.93 -4.70 3.02
CA ILE A 116 14.35 -5.42 4.17
C ILE A 116 12.93 -4.90 4.43
N TYR A 117 12.77 -3.57 4.54
CA TYR A 117 11.47 -2.91 4.69
C TYR A 117 11.53 -1.47 4.18
N ALA A 118 10.43 -0.92 3.68
CA ALA A 118 10.36 0.43 3.10
C ALA A 118 9.12 1.21 3.52
N GLY A 119 9.34 2.34 4.21
CA GLY A 119 8.36 3.39 4.48
C GLY A 119 7.31 3.03 5.50
N LEU A 120 7.21 3.83 6.56
CA LEU A 120 6.10 3.79 7.51
C LEU A 120 4.99 4.68 6.94
N GLY A 121 3.82 4.09 6.65
CA GLY A 121 2.62 4.84 6.27
C GLY A 121 1.95 5.46 7.49
N GLY A 122 1.90 4.71 8.58
CA GLY A 122 1.42 5.22 9.87
C GLY A 122 1.55 4.19 10.97
N ILE A 123 1.32 4.64 12.19
CA ILE A 123 1.35 3.80 13.39
C ILE A 123 0.06 3.99 14.18
N VAL A 124 -0.34 2.94 14.88
CA VAL A 124 -1.48 3.00 15.78
C VAL A 124 -1.21 2.16 17.02
N TYR A 125 -1.51 2.72 18.18
CA TYR A 125 -1.36 2.03 19.46
C TYR A 125 -2.65 1.28 19.81
N LEU A 126 -2.52 0.03 20.23
CA LEU A 126 -3.60 -0.77 20.80
C LEU A 126 -3.37 -0.92 22.30
N SER A 127 -4.45 -0.78 23.09
CA SER A 127 -4.41 -0.75 24.56
C SER A 127 -3.77 -2.01 25.19
N HIS A 128 -3.73 -3.11 24.44
CA HIS A 128 -3.18 -4.39 24.83
C HIS A 128 -1.63 -4.50 24.74
N GLY A 129 -0.92 -3.39 24.55
CA GLY A 129 0.55 -3.33 24.63
C GLY A 129 1.28 -3.65 23.32
N TYR A 130 0.63 -3.43 22.18
CA TYR A 130 1.25 -3.53 20.86
C TYR A 130 0.92 -2.32 19.99
N ILE A 131 1.80 -2.06 19.04
CA ILE A 131 1.63 -1.04 18.00
C ILE A 131 1.44 -1.77 16.68
N LEU A 132 0.47 -1.34 15.88
CA LEU A 132 0.42 -1.72 14.47
C LEU A 132 1.12 -0.67 13.63
N VAL A 133 1.94 -1.14 12.72
CA VAL A 133 2.76 -0.34 11.83
C VAL A 133 2.35 -0.67 10.40
N LEU A 134 1.81 0.30 9.69
CA LEU A 134 1.48 0.17 8.28
C LEU A 134 2.72 0.43 7.44
N GLN A 135 3.10 -0.52 6.59
CA GLN A 135 4.17 -0.33 5.63
C GLN A 135 3.63 0.25 4.32
N LYS A 136 4.16 1.42 3.94
CA LYS A 136 3.60 2.22 2.86
C LYS A 136 3.65 1.56 1.48
N THR A 137 4.72 0.81 1.24
CA THR A 137 5.01 0.23 -0.08
C THR A 137 4.33 -1.13 -0.28
N THR A 138 4.41 -2.01 0.71
CA THR A 138 3.89 -3.38 0.61
C THR A 138 2.43 -3.47 1.02
N GLY A 139 1.93 -2.49 1.78
CA GLY A 139 0.60 -2.57 2.37
C GLY A 139 0.50 -3.60 3.50
N LYS A 140 1.65 -4.05 4.01
CA LYS A 140 1.73 -4.97 5.14
C LYS A 140 1.46 -4.21 6.42
N ILE A 141 0.82 -4.89 7.36
CA ILE A 141 0.63 -4.37 8.71
C ILE A 141 1.49 -5.22 9.63
N LEU A 142 2.39 -4.58 10.36
CA LEU A 142 3.29 -5.23 11.29
C LEU A 142 2.81 -4.97 12.71
N LYS A 143 2.63 -6.02 13.49
CA LYS A 143 2.41 -5.96 14.93
C LYS A 143 3.77 -5.90 15.63
N VAL A 144 3.97 -4.86 16.44
CA VAL A 144 5.18 -4.63 17.22
C VAL A 144 4.82 -4.67 18.70
N ASP A 145 5.44 -5.58 19.45
CA ASP A 145 5.29 -5.64 20.90
C ASP A 145 6.01 -4.44 21.56
N THR A 146 5.34 -3.74 22.48
CA THR A 146 5.90 -2.53 23.10
C THR A 146 6.93 -2.80 24.20
N LYS A 147 6.97 -4.01 24.75
CA LYS A 147 7.90 -4.38 25.83
C LYS A 147 9.25 -4.83 25.28
N ASP A 148 9.25 -5.68 24.26
CA ASP A 148 10.47 -6.30 23.73
C ASP A 148 10.80 -5.90 22.29
N GLY A 149 9.89 -5.22 21.58
CA GLY A 149 10.09 -4.80 20.20
C GLY A 149 9.96 -5.92 19.17
N THR A 150 9.43 -7.09 19.56
CA THR A 150 9.20 -8.22 18.65
C THR A 150 8.23 -7.80 17.54
N VAL A 151 8.63 -8.07 16.29
CA VAL A 151 7.85 -7.72 15.10
C VAL A 151 7.26 -8.99 14.49
N LYS A 152 5.95 -9.00 14.25
CA LYS A 152 5.22 -10.05 13.52
C LYS A 152 4.32 -9.42 12.46
N GLU A 153 4.22 -10.04 11.30
CA GLU A 153 3.27 -9.60 10.27
C GLU A 153 1.84 -10.01 10.67
N VAL A 154 0.89 -9.09 10.51
CA VAL A 154 -0.55 -9.40 10.59
C VAL A 154 -0.94 -10.13 9.33
N LEU A 155 -1.34 -11.40 9.48
CA LEU A 155 -1.68 -12.25 8.35
C LEU A 155 -3.11 -11.98 7.87
N PRO A 156 -3.34 -11.72 6.58
CA PRO A 156 -4.68 -11.68 6.01
C PRO A 156 -5.36 -13.05 6.15
N ARG A 157 -6.69 -13.05 6.26
CA ARG A 157 -7.49 -14.28 6.21
C ARG A 157 -7.41 -14.95 4.83
N ASP A 158 -7.39 -14.15 3.77
CA ASP A 158 -7.15 -14.58 2.40
C ASP A 158 -5.77 -14.12 1.94
N SER A 159 -4.84 -15.06 1.79
CA SER A 159 -3.44 -14.79 1.45
C SER A 159 -3.21 -14.36 0.00
N SER A 160 -4.26 -14.29 -0.83
CA SER A 160 -4.13 -13.90 -2.24
C SER A 160 -3.72 -12.43 -2.43
N MET A 161 -4.03 -11.54 -1.49
CA MET A 161 -3.69 -10.12 -1.55
C MET A 161 -3.26 -9.54 -0.19
N PRO A 162 -2.38 -8.52 -0.15
CA PRO A 162 -2.06 -7.81 1.08
C PRO A 162 -3.27 -7.02 1.57
N LEU A 163 -3.37 -6.83 2.89
CA LEU A 163 -4.52 -6.18 3.55
C LEU A 163 -4.79 -4.75 3.06
N ALA A 164 -3.73 -3.97 2.80
CA ALA A 164 -3.88 -2.57 2.41
C ALA A 164 -2.82 -2.14 1.38
N PRO A 165 -2.92 -2.60 0.11
CA PRO A 165 -1.93 -2.33 -0.92
C PRO A 165 -1.63 -0.83 -1.02
N SER A 166 -0.37 -0.43 -0.95
CA SER A 166 0.04 0.99 -0.95
C SER A 166 -0.59 1.83 0.18
N GLY A 167 -0.53 1.34 1.42
CA GLY A 167 -1.15 2.00 2.58
C GLY A 167 -0.49 3.33 2.98
N HIS A 168 -1.25 4.41 3.10
CA HIS A 168 -0.75 5.76 3.35
C HIS A 168 -0.93 6.23 4.79
N ALA A 169 -2.02 5.84 5.45
CA ALA A 169 -2.33 6.24 6.81
C ALA A 169 -3.20 5.18 7.48
N ILE A 170 -3.13 5.09 8.80
CA ILE A 170 -3.85 4.12 9.63
C ILE A 170 -4.39 4.82 10.87
N VAL A 171 -5.57 4.42 11.33
CA VAL A 171 -6.16 4.87 12.60
C VAL A 171 -6.95 3.75 13.28
N LEU A 172 -6.99 3.76 14.61
CA LEU A 172 -7.75 2.80 15.40
C LEU A 172 -9.22 3.20 15.42
N GLN A 173 -10.09 2.38 14.84
CA GLN A 173 -11.54 2.56 14.95
C GLN A 173 -12.06 2.00 16.25
N THR A 174 -11.77 0.73 16.49
CA THR A 174 -12.11 0.00 17.70
C THR A 174 -10.98 -0.96 18.03
N GLU A 175 -10.99 -1.59 19.20
CA GLU A 175 -9.99 -2.62 19.55
C GLU A 175 -9.89 -3.76 18.52
N LYS A 176 -10.97 -4.00 17.75
CA LYS A 176 -11.04 -5.05 16.73
C LYS A 176 -10.91 -4.51 15.30
N SER A 177 -11.06 -3.21 15.09
CA SER A 177 -11.17 -2.60 13.76
C SER A 177 -10.20 -1.43 13.58
N ILE A 178 -9.53 -1.39 12.44
CA ILE A 178 -8.72 -0.25 12.01
C ILE A 178 -9.23 0.26 10.68
N ALA A 179 -9.08 1.58 10.47
CA ALA A 179 -9.26 2.17 9.15
C ALA A 179 -7.88 2.42 8.53
N VAL A 180 -7.70 1.96 7.29
CA VAL A 180 -6.46 2.14 6.53
C VAL A 180 -6.75 2.85 5.22
N ALA A 181 -6.15 4.01 5.02
CA ALA A 181 -6.16 4.67 3.73
C ALA A 181 -5.07 4.12 2.84
N THR A 182 -5.40 3.93 1.58
CA THR A 182 -4.48 3.57 0.48
C THR A 182 -4.54 4.68 -0.58
N ASN A 183 -3.77 4.53 -1.66
CA ASN A 183 -3.84 5.45 -2.80
C ASN A 183 -5.22 5.52 -3.47
N GLN A 184 -6.01 4.44 -3.40
CA GLN A 184 -7.24 4.30 -4.19
C GLN A 184 -8.48 4.13 -3.32
N ASN A 185 -8.29 3.71 -2.08
CA ASN A 185 -9.38 3.24 -1.23
C ASN A 185 -9.14 3.59 0.24
N LEU A 186 -10.20 3.79 0.99
CA LEU A 186 -10.21 3.66 2.43
C LEU A 186 -10.81 2.30 2.79
N LEU A 187 -10.10 1.54 3.63
CA LEU A 187 -10.46 0.17 3.99
C LEU A 187 -10.75 0.11 5.49
N ILE A 188 -11.83 -0.58 5.87
CA ILE A 188 -12.00 -1.06 7.24
C ILE A 188 -11.47 -2.49 7.31
N ILE A 189 -10.51 -2.70 8.20
CA ILE A 189 -9.91 -4.02 8.42
C ILE A 189 -10.26 -4.46 9.84
N GLU A 190 -10.85 -5.63 9.95
CA GLU A 190 -11.26 -6.22 11.22
C GLU A 190 -10.37 -7.45 11.53
N SER A 191 -9.91 -7.55 12.77
CA SER A 191 -9.15 -8.70 13.27
C SER A 191 -10.08 -9.83 13.71
N ASP A 192 -9.69 -11.09 13.48
CA ASP A 192 -10.53 -12.24 13.85
C ASP A 192 -10.44 -12.55 15.34
N ASP A 193 -9.33 -12.20 15.99
CA ASP A 193 -8.96 -12.65 17.33
C ASP A 193 -8.72 -11.51 18.32
N ASN A 194 -8.97 -10.25 17.93
CA ASN A 194 -8.66 -8.99 18.67
C ASN A 194 -7.17 -8.78 19.00
N SER A 195 -6.38 -9.84 18.97
CA SER A 195 -4.95 -9.84 19.26
C SER A 195 -4.14 -9.49 18.02
N TRP A 196 -4.76 -9.44 16.84
CA TRP A 196 -4.11 -9.23 15.55
C TRP A 196 -3.02 -10.28 15.25
N ALA A 197 -3.11 -11.45 15.87
CA ALA A 197 -2.14 -12.54 15.70
C ALA A 197 -2.60 -13.56 14.66
N ARG A 198 -3.91 -13.67 14.43
CA ARG A 198 -4.50 -14.62 13.48
C ARG A 198 -5.63 -13.94 12.72
N GLY A 199 -5.46 -13.86 11.40
CA GLY A 199 -6.52 -13.46 10.48
C GLY A 199 -6.96 -12.01 10.64
N ALA A 200 -6.84 -11.24 9.57
CA ALA A 200 -7.55 -9.99 9.42
C ALA A 200 -8.23 -9.97 8.05
N ALA A 201 -9.38 -9.32 7.97
CA ALA A 201 -10.15 -9.25 6.74
C ALA A 201 -10.61 -7.82 6.49
N ILE A 202 -10.67 -7.44 5.22
CA ILE A 202 -11.32 -6.21 4.79
C ILE A 202 -12.82 -6.41 5.00
N LYS A 203 -13.40 -5.61 5.89
CA LYS A 203 -14.84 -5.59 6.18
C LYS A 203 -15.58 -4.69 5.20
N ASP A 204 -15.00 -3.52 4.96
CA ASP A 204 -15.64 -2.46 4.18
C ASP A 204 -14.60 -1.68 3.39
N LYS A 205 -15.06 -1.03 2.32
CA LYS A 205 -14.23 -0.31 1.37
C LYS A 205 -14.98 0.89 0.83
N MET A 206 -14.30 2.03 0.83
CA MET A 206 -14.71 3.24 0.14
C MET A 206 -13.69 3.55 -0.95
N MET A 207 -14.17 3.73 -2.19
CA MET A 207 -13.33 4.14 -3.32
C MET A 207 -13.07 5.65 -3.27
N MET A 208 -11.84 6.07 -3.57
CA MET A 208 -11.48 7.49 -3.71
C MET A 208 -11.79 8.00 -5.12
N GLU A 209 -12.15 9.27 -5.23
CA GLU A 209 -12.36 9.92 -6.52
C GLU A 209 -11.03 10.18 -7.24
N GLU A 210 -11.05 10.27 -8.57
CA GLU A 210 -9.86 10.52 -9.37
C GLU A 210 -9.26 11.90 -9.05
N GLY A 211 -7.95 11.93 -8.79
CA GLY A 211 -7.23 13.16 -8.46
C GLY A 211 -7.26 13.56 -6.98
N GLU A 212 -7.89 12.76 -6.12
CA GLU A 212 -7.80 12.93 -4.66
C GLU A 212 -6.63 12.11 -4.09
N MET A 213 -5.69 12.78 -3.43
CA MET A 213 -4.60 12.13 -2.72
C MET A 213 -4.88 12.09 -1.23
N VAL A 214 -4.81 10.89 -0.62
CA VAL A 214 -4.97 10.77 0.82
C VAL A 214 -3.72 11.23 1.56
N VAL A 215 -3.93 12.13 2.52
CA VAL A 215 -2.86 12.70 3.37
C VAL A 215 -2.88 12.09 4.76
N ALA A 216 -4.05 12.03 5.39
CA ALA A 216 -4.21 11.53 6.75
C ALA A 216 -5.62 10.98 6.98
N VAL A 217 -5.76 10.18 8.04
CA VAL A 217 -7.05 9.64 8.50
C VAL A 217 -7.18 9.92 9.99
N ALA A 218 -8.38 10.28 10.43
CA ALA A 218 -8.71 10.52 11.83
C ALA A 218 -10.09 9.92 12.14
N ILE A 219 -10.37 9.74 13.42
CA ILE A 219 -11.70 9.34 13.90
C ILE A 219 -12.27 10.42 14.78
N ARG A 220 -13.57 10.64 14.61
CA ARG A 220 -14.38 11.51 15.46
C ARG A 220 -15.32 10.65 16.30
N GLU A 221 -15.85 11.23 17.37
CA GLU A 221 -16.83 10.61 18.27
C GLU A 221 -17.83 9.70 17.54
N GLY A 222 -17.98 8.46 18.01
CA GLY A 222 -18.88 7.46 17.40
C GLY A 222 -18.26 6.59 16.31
N GLU A 223 -16.94 6.40 16.28
CA GLU A 223 -16.23 5.50 15.33
C GLU A 223 -16.27 5.95 13.86
N ASN A 224 -16.73 7.18 13.60
CA ASN A 224 -16.79 7.76 12.26
C ASN A 224 -15.38 8.12 11.78
N VAL A 225 -15.02 7.59 10.62
CA VAL A 225 -13.71 7.78 10.01
C VAL A 225 -13.75 9.01 9.11
N TYR A 226 -12.76 9.89 9.24
CA TYR A 226 -12.59 11.07 8.42
C TYR A 226 -11.25 11.00 7.69
N VAL A 227 -11.22 11.42 6.42
CA VAL A 227 -10.02 11.43 5.59
C VAL A 227 -9.68 12.85 5.19
N LEU A 228 -8.43 13.25 5.43
CA LEU A 228 -7.84 14.46 4.88
C LEU A 228 -7.30 14.15 3.48
N LEU A 229 -7.85 14.86 2.50
CA LEU A 229 -7.54 14.73 1.09
C LEU A 229 -6.85 15.99 0.60
N ASN A 230 -5.88 15.82 -0.29
CA ASN A 230 -5.33 16.88 -1.11
C ASN A 230 -5.85 16.67 -2.54
N SER A 231 -6.77 17.54 -2.96
CA SER A 231 -7.15 17.70 -4.36
C SER A 231 -6.34 18.86 -4.93
N GLN A 232 -5.94 18.80 -6.20
CA GLN A 232 -5.01 19.74 -6.87
C GLN A 232 -5.23 21.24 -6.56
N LYS A 233 -6.42 21.65 -6.12
CA LYS A 233 -6.79 23.03 -5.78
C LYS A 233 -6.93 23.32 -4.27
N ARG A 234 -7.13 22.32 -3.40
CA ARG A 234 -7.40 22.52 -1.96
C ARG A 234 -7.30 21.24 -1.12
N TYR A 235 -7.09 21.42 0.17
CA TYR A 235 -7.29 20.37 1.18
C TYR A 235 -8.77 20.24 1.57
N MET A 236 -9.23 19.02 1.78
CA MET A 236 -10.62 18.70 2.16
C MET A 236 -10.63 17.63 3.23
N ILE A 237 -11.60 17.68 4.15
CA ILE A 237 -11.88 16.59 5.09
C ILE A 237 -13.23 16.00 4.69
N LYS A 238 -13.25 14.71 4.34
CA LYS A 238 -14.47 13.96 4.03
C LYS A 238 -14.75 12.94 5.13
N GLU A 239 -16.01 12.77 5.49
CA GLU A 239 -16.46 11.62 6.27
C GLU A 239 -16.50 10.39 5.37
N ALA A 240 -16.03 9.25 5.87
CA ALA A 240 -16.07 8.00 5.15
C ALA A 240 -17.51 7.50 5.07
N VAL A 241 -17.99 7.30 3.85
CA VAL A 241 -19.27 6.64 3.59
C VAL A 241 -18.96 5.29 2.98
N TRP A 242 -19.47 4.26 3.62
CA TRP A 242 -19.18 2.89 3.29
C TRP A 242 -20.18 2.36 2.28
N GLU A 243 -19.71 1.50 1.38
CA GLU A 243 -20.57 0.85 0.40
C GLU A 243 -21.40 -0.18 1.17
N GLU A 244 -22.64 0.17 1.55
CA GLU A 244 -23.56 -0.77 2.23
C GLU A 244 -23.50 -2.10 1.49
N SER A 245 -23.02 -3.16 2.17
CA SER A 245 -23.04 -4.49 1.61
C SER A 245 -24.51 -4.80 1.33
N ILE A 246 -24.94 -4.74 0.07
CA ILE A 246 -26.32 -5.06 -0.30
C ILE A 246 -26.54 -6.49 0.19
N PRO A 247 -27.38 -6.72 1.22
CA PRO A 247 -27.58 -8.06 1.72
C PRO A 247 -28.16 -8.89 0.56
N GLY A 248 -27.62 -10.11 0.36
CA GLY A 248 -28.02 -11.01 -0.72
C GLY A 248 -29.52 -11.33 -0.82
N TYR A 249 -30.32 -10.85 0.13
CA TYR A 249 -31.79 -10.81 0.10
C TYR A 249 -32.38 -10.05 -1.09
N VAL A 250 -31.72 -9.01 -1.62
CA VAL A 250 -32.27 -8.26 -2.78
C VAL A 250 -32.29 -9.11 -4.05
N TYR A 251 -31.30 -10.01 -4.23
CA TYR A 251 -31.30 -10.95 -5.36
C TYR A 251 -32.36 -12.04 -5.21
N VAL A 252 -32.69 -12.47 -4.00
CA VAL A 252 -33.74 -13.48 -3.76
C VAL A 252 -35.12 -12.90 -4.08
N LEU A 253 -35.40 -11.66 -3.67
CA LEU A 253 -36.66 -10.99 -4.00
C LEU A 253 -36.75 -10.63 -5.49
N GLY A 254 -35.69 -10.09 -6.08
CA GLY A 254 -35.63 -9.78 -7.52
C GLY A 254 -35.78 -11.03 -8.41
N GLY A 255 -35.11 -12.12 -8.06
CA GLY A 255 -35.24 -13.41 -8.75
C GLY A 255 -36.63 -14.04 -8.60
N SER A 256 -37.28 -13.88 -7.44
CA SER A 256 -38.65 -14.36 -7.24
C SER A 256 -39.68 -13.60 -8.07
N CYS A 257 -39.55 -12.28 -8.20
CA CYS A 257 -40.43 -11.46 -9.01
C CYS A 257 -40.29 -11.78 -10.51
N ILE A 258 -39.05 -12.00 -10.98
CA ILE A 258 -38.78 -12.40 -12.36
C ILE A 258 -39.33 -13.81 -12.63
N GLY A 259 -39.18 -14.75 -11.69
CA GLY A 259 -39.74 -16.09 -11.80
C GLY A 259 -41.27 -16.10 -11.87
N ILE A 260 -41.94 -15.29 -11.06
CA ILE A 260 -43.40 -15.13 -11.07
C ILE A 260 -43.87 -14.50 -12.39
N LEU A 261 -43.15 -13.47 -12.88
CA LEU A 261 -43.47 -12.83 -14.16
C LEU A 261 -43.32 -13.81 -15.33
N LEU A 262 -42.26 -14.62 -15.34
CA LEU A 262 -42.05 -15.66 -16.36
C LEU A 262 -43.11 -16.77 -16.30
N LEU A 263 -43.55 -17.17 -15.10
CA LEU A 263 -44.65 -18.12 -14.94
C LEU A 263 -45.99 -17.55 -15.41
N TYR A 264 -46.25 -16.26 -15.15
CA TYR A 264 -47.44 -15.57 -15.66
C TYR A 264 -47.43 -15.52 -17.19
N LEU A 265 -46.32 -15.11 -17.81
CA LEU A 265 -46.19 -15.06 -19.26
C LEU A 265 -46.29 -16.46 -19.89
N LEU A 266 -45.72 -17.48 -19.25
CA LEU A 266 -45.86 -18.88 -19.69
C LEU A 266 -47.32 -19.35 -19.60
N TRP A 267 -48.03 -19.02 -18.52
CA TRP A 267 -49.45 -19.31 -18.40
C TRP A 267 -50.24 -18.67 -19.53
N GLU A 268 -50.04 -17.37 -19.80
CA GLU A 268 -50.74 -16.64 -20.87
C GLU A 268 -50.49 -17.30 -22.23
N THR A 269 -49.23 -17.67 -22.51
CA THR A 269 -48.85 -18.35 -23.76
C THR A 269 -49.48 -19.74 -23.89
N LEU A 270 -49.67 -20.46 -22.78
CA LEU A 270 -50.34 -21.76 -22.77
C LEU A 270 -51.86 -21.62 -22.92
N ASN A 271 -52.45 -20.56 -22.37
CA ASN A 271 -53.88 -20.31 -22.45
C ASN A 271 -54.32 -19.82 -23.84
N ASP A 272 -53.48 -19.05 -24.53
CA ASP A 272 -53.71 -18.64 -25.92
C ASP A 272 -53.69 -19.81 -26.92
N LYS A 273 -53.05 -20.92 -26.56
CA LYS A 273 -53.02 -22.14 -27.38
C LYS A 273 -54.17 -23.09 -27.10
N ASN A 274 -55.10 -22.74 -26.21
CA ASN A 274 -56.27 -23.56 -25.92
C ASN A 274 -57.37 -23.30 -26.97
N PRO A 275 -57.69 -24.24 -27.87
CA PRO A 275 -58.64 -24.04 -28.98
C PRO A 275 -60.10 -23.81 -28.54
N ALA A 276 -60.39 -23.76 -27.24
CA ALA A 276 -61.72 -23.53 -26.70
C ALA A 276 -62.15 -22.04 -26.63
N ASN A 277 -61.25 -21.09 -26.91
CA ASN A 277 -61.50 -19.65 -26.77
C ASN A 277 -61.51 -18.87 -28.11
N THR A 278 -62.07 -19.45 -29.18
CA THR A 278 -62.43 -18.66 -30.37
C THR A 278 -63.91 -18.23 -30.30
N PRO A 279 -64.24 -16.94 -30.35
CA PRO A 279 -65.63 -16.51 -30.44
C PRO A 279 -66.14 -16.68 -31.88
N TYR A 280 -67.19 -17.49 -32.02
CA TYR A 280 -68.17 -17.53 -33.11
C TYR A 280 -67.67 -17.23 -34.55
N GLY A 281 -67.45 -18.31 -35.30
CA GLY A 281 -67.44 -18.25 -36.76
C GLY A 281 -68.81 -17.85 -37.30
N HIS A 282 -68.89 -16.70 -37.97
CA HIS A 282 -70.01 -16.34 -38.83
C HIS A 282 -69.96 -17.19 -40.10
N VAL A 283 -70.78 -18.24 -40.16
CA VAL A 283 -71.06 -18.99 -41.38
C VAL A 283 -72.15 -18.26 -42.16
N TYR A 284 -71.80 -17.77 -43.35
CA TYR A 284 -72.75 -17.28 -44.35
C TYR A 284 -73.60 -18.45 -44.85
N TYR A 285 -74.90 -18.46 -44.53
CA TYR A 285 -75.87 -19.33 -45.20
C TYR A 285 -76.52 -18.60 -46.38
N SER A 286 -76.37 -19.22 -47.56
CA SER A 286 -77.01 -18.86 -48.82
C SER A 286 -78.55 -18.97 -48.74
N GLU A 287 -79.25 -17.93 -49.22
CA GLU A 287 -80.71 -17.67 -49.20
C GLU A 287 -81.64 -18.69 -49.90
N LYS A 288 -81.22 -19.91 -50.23
CA LYS A 288 -81.98 -20.79 -51.13
C LYS A 288 -82.88 -21.87 -50.53
N VAL A 289 -83.20 -21.84 -49.22
CA VAL A 289 -83.99 -22.93 -48.59
C VAL A 289 -85.25 -22.47 -47.82
N ILE A 290 -85.58 -21.18 -47.77
CA ILE A 290 -86.81 -20.69 -47.07
C ILE A 290 -88.08 -20.73 -47.95
N ALA A 291 -88.03 -21.40 -49.12
CA ALA A 291 -89.16 -21.47 -50.05
C ALA A 291 -90.10 -22.68 -49.89
N SER A 292 -90.02 -23.50 -48.84
CA SER A 292 -90.87 -24.73 -48.80
C SER A 292 -91.51 -25.16 -47.47
N LEU A 293 -91.40 -24.41 -46.37
CA LEU A 293 -91.96 -24.86 -45.08
C LEU A 293 -92.59 -23.75 -44.23
N ASN A 294 -93.64 -23.10 -44.74
CA ASN A 294 -94.85 -22.81 -43.95
C ASN A 294 -95.98 -22.26 -44.82
N LYS A 295 -96.44 -23.14 -45.72
CA LYS A 295 -97.84 -23.25 -46.09
C LYS A 295 -98.45 -24.21 -45.07
N GLN A 296 -98.89 -23.69 -43.90
CA GLN A 296 -99.90 -24.27 -42.98
C GLN A 296 -99.89 -23.58 -41.59
N ARG A 297 -100.41 -22.34 -41.51
CA ARG A 297 -101.42 -21.86 -40.54
C ARG A 297 -101.50 -20.34 -40.59
#